data_AF-A0AAC9T2S4-F1
#
_entry.id   AF-A0AAC9T2S4-F1
#
_cell.length_a   1.000
_cell.length_b   1.000
_cell.length_c   1.000
_cell.angle_alpha   90.00
_cell.angle_beta   90.00
_cell.angle_gamma   90.00
#
_symmetry.space_group_name_H-M   'P 1'
#
loop_
_entity.id
_entity.type
_entity.pdbx_description
1 polymer ?
#
loop_
_entity_poly.entity_id
_entity_poly.type
_entity_poly.pdbx_seq_one_letter_code
_entity_poly.pdbx_strand_id
1 'polypeptide(L)' 'MTAGYDVQALYPDLFEGVDEPTARRVASNFGSDAHEGREASRRDVELAVLLATKKISPEQFQVLAFAELGISTDTL' A
#
# COMPACT_ATOMS: atom_id res chain seq x y z
N MET A 1 6.48 -18.78 15.91
CA MET A 1 6.73 -17.35 15.64
C MET A 1 6.32 -17.10 14.21
N THR A 2 5.10 -16.64 13.98
CA THR A 2 4.72 -16.10 12.66
C THR A 2 5.63 -14.91 12.43
N ALA A 3 6.55 -15.01 11.48
CA ALA A 3 7.26 -13.83 11.00
C ALA A 3 6.16 -12.83 10.63
N GLY A 4 6.07 -11.72 11.37
CA GLY A 4 5.04 -10.72 11.13
C GLY A 4 5.10 -10.31 9.68
N TYR A 5 3.95 -10.21 9.03
CA TYR A 5 3.88 -9.77 7.65
C TYR A 5 4.43 -8.34 7.58
N ASP A 6 5.67 -8.21 7.07
CA ASP A 6 6.41 -6.97 7.01
C ASP A 6 6.67 -6.60 5.55
N VAL A 7 5.83 -5.71 5.04
CA VAL A 7 5.95 -5.20 3.67
C VAL A 7 7.22 -4.40 3.42
N GLN A 8 7.89 -3.88 4.47
CA GLN A 8 9.19 -3.22 4.31
C GLN A 8 10.28 -4.26 4.02
N ALA A 9 10.21 -5.43 4.67
CA ALA A 9 11.13 -6.53 4.38
C ALA A 9 10.86 -7.16 2.99
N LEU A 10 9.59 -7.22 2.57
CA LEU A 10 9.19 -7.78 1.27
C LEU A 10 9.52 -6.84 0.10
N TYR A 11 9.33 -5.53 0.27
CA TYR A 11 9.47 -4.53 -0.80
C TYR A 11 10.29 -3.32 -0.36
N PRO A 12 11.57 -3.51 0.04
CA PRO A 12 12.38 -2.45 0.67
C PRO A 12 12.58 -1.24 -0.25
N ASP A 13 12.64 -1.46 -1.56
CA ASP A 13 12.82 -0.43 -2.57
C ASP A 13 11.65 0.58 -2.61
N LEU A 14 10.43 0.15 -2.27
CA LEU A 14 9.29 1.05 -2.19
C LEU A 14 9.41 2.06 -1.03
N PHE A 15 10.20 1.75 0.00
CA PHE A 15 10.37 2.59 1.18
C PHE A 15 11.63 3.47 1.13
N GLU A 16 12.42 3.41 0.06
CA GLU A 16 13.61 4.24 -0.09
C GLU A 16 13.26 5.74 -0.06
N GLY A 17 13.88 6.47 0.87
CA GLY A 17 13.63 7.90 1.05
C GLY A 17 12.29 8.25 1.72
N VAL A 18 11.53 7.26 2.19
CA VAL A 18 10.31 7.46 2.99
C VAL A 18 10.71 7.68 4.46
N ASP A 19 10.12 8.67 5.12
CA ASP A 19 10.39 8.90 6.54
C ASP A 19 9.88 7.74 7.41
N GLU A 20 10.59 7.46 8.50
CA GLU A 20 10.32 6.33 9.38
C GLU A 20 8.87 6.32 9.96
N PRO A 21 8.28 7.45 10.41
CA PRO A 21 6.88 7.48 10.80
C PRO A 21 5.91 7.05 9.70
N THR A 22 6.08 7.58 8.48
CA THR A 22 5.26 7.22 7.32
C THR A 22 5.42 5.75 6.94
N ALA A 23 6.67 5.27 6.86
CA ALA A 23 6.99 3.88 6.55
C ALA A 23 6.35 2.91 7.57
N ARG A 24 6.45 3.22 8.86
CA ARG A 24 5.83 2.43 9.93
C ARG A 24 4.30 2.39 9.81
N ARG A 25 3.68 3.52 9.46
CA ARG A 25 2.22 3.59 9.31
C ARG A 25 1.73 2.73 8.15
N VAL A 26 2.41 2.77 7.00
CA VAL A 26 2.11 1.91 5.85
C VAL A 26 2.27 0.44 6.23
N ALA A 27 3.40 0.07 6.85
CA ALA A 27 3.65 -1.31 7.25
C ALA A 27 2.62 -1.85 8.25
N SER A 28 2.21 -1.02 9.21
CA SER A 28 1.20 -1.40 10.21
C SER A 28 -0.17 -1.68 9.59
N ASN A 29 -0.57 -0.93 8.55
CA ASN A 29 -1.84 -1.18 7.86
C ASN A 29 -1.86 -2.58 7.24
N PHE A 30 -0.80 -2.93 6.50
CA PHE A 30 -0.71 -4.24 5.86
C PHE A 30 -0.47 -5.39 6.85
N GLY A 31 0.21 -5.13 7.97
CA GLY A 31 0.31 -6.10 9.06
C GLY A 31 -1.07 -6.46 9.64
N SER A 32 -2.00 -5.50 9.70
CA SER A 32 -3.39 -5.76 10.10
C SER A 32 -4.14 -6.61 9.07
N ASP A 33 -4.02 -6.27 7.78
CA ASP A 33 -4.66 -7.03 6.70
C ASP A 33 -4.17 -8.49 6.67
N ALA A 34 -2.87 -8.72 6.86
CA ALA A 34 -2.31 -10.05 6.92
C ALA A 34 -2.74 -10.86 8.15
N HIS A 35 -3.00 -10.19 9.28
CA HIS A 35 -3.61 -10.85 10.44
C HIS A 35 -5.02 -11.38 10.13
N GLU A 36 -5.72 -10.74 9.20
CA GLU A 36 -7.03 -11.16 8.69
C GLU A 36 -6.93 -12.14 7.50
N GLY A 37 -5.72 -12.62 7.18
CA GLY A 37 -5.48 -13.55 6.08
C GLY A 37 -5.47 -12.92 4.69
N ARG A 38 -5.37 -11.59 4.59
CA ARG A 38 -5.25 -10.86 3.33
C ARG A 38 -3.77 -10.56 3.05
N GLU A 39 -3.24 -11.12 1.97
CA GLU A 39 -1.89 -10.82 1.50
C GLU A 39 -1.92 -9.63 0.55
N ALA A 40 -1.09 -8.61 0.83
CA ALA A 40 -0.94 -7.47 -0.05
C ALA A 40 -0.06 -7.81 -1.26
N SER A 41 -0.50 -7.39 -2.43
CA SER A 41 0.37 -7.39 -3.60
C SER A 41 1.40 -6.27 -3.48
N ARG A 42 2.50 -6.39 -4.21
CA ARG A 42 3.48 -5.30 -4.35
C ARG A 42 2.82 -4.00 -4.81
N ARG A 43 1.83 -4.09 -5.68
CA ARG A 43 1.10 -2.95 -6.23
C ARG A 43 0.26 -2.22 -5.17
N ASP A 44 -0.38 -2.96 -4.28
CA ASP A 44 -1.12 -2.39 -3.15
C ASP A 44 -0.18 -1.58 -2.24
N VAL A 45 1.00 -2.14 -1.96
CA VAL A 45 2.02 -1.48 -1.13
C VAL A 45 2.55 -0.22 -1.84
N GLU A 46 2.81 -0.28 -3.14
CA GLU A 46 3.25 0.86 -3.93
C GLU A 46 2.22 2.00 -3.89
N LEU A 47 0.94 1.72 -4.14
CA LEU A 47 -0.13 2.72 -4.09
C LEU A 47 -0.25 3.35 -2.70
N ALA A 48 -0.15 2.54 -1.64
CA ALA A 48 -0.17 3.03 -0.27
C ALA A 48 1.02 3.95 0.04
N VAL A 49 2.23 3.61 -0.41
CA VAL A 49 3.41 4.47 -0.25
C VAL A 49 3.25 5.78 -1.03
N LEU A 50 2.82 5.72 -2.30
CA LEU A 50 2.61 6.91 -3.13
C LEU A 50 1.60 7.87 -2.48
N LEU A 51 0.51 7.34 -1.93
CA LEU A 51 -0.48 8.12 -1.22
C LEU A 51 0.09 8.71 0.08
N ALA A 52 0.75 7.89 0.89
CA ALA A 52 1.30 8.31 2.18
C ALA A 52 2.40 9.37 2.05
N THR A 53 3.15 9.33 0.95
CA THR A 53 4.18 10.32 0.58
C THR A 53 3.65 11.49 -0.24
N LYS A 54 2.32 11.55 -0.46
CA LYS A 54 1.63 12.61 -1.24
C LYS A 54 2.14 12.75 -2.67
N LYS A 55 2.73 11.70 -3.26
CA LYS A 55 3.10 11.65 -4.67
C LYS A 55 1.87 11.48 -5.57
N ILE A 56 0.77 10.97 -5.01
CA ILE A 56 -0.56 10.95 -5.62
C ILE A 56 -1.59 11.52 -4.65
N SER A 57 -2.66 12.09 -5.19
CA SER A 57 -3.82 12.54 -4.41
C SER A 57 -4.72 11.35 -4.03
N PRO A 58 -5.65 11.53 -3.07
CA PRO A 58 -6.67 10.52 -2.77
C PRO A 58 -7.52 10.13 -3.99
N GLU A 59 -7.86 11.10 -4.85
CA GLU A 59 -8.63 10.84 -6.07
C GLU A 59 -7.82 10.00 -7.07
N GLN A 60 -6.53 10.31 -7.24
CA GLN A 60 -5.64 9.52 -8.09
C GLN A 60 -5.47 8.10 -7.54
N PHE A 61 -5.34 7.94 -6.21
CA PHE A 61 -5.30 6.63 -5.57
C PHE A 61 -6.57 5.83 -5.87
N GLN A 62 -7.75 6.44 -5.76
CA GLN A 62 -9.03 5.78 -6.04
C GLN A 62 -9.14 5.33 -7.50
N VAL A 63 -8.74 6.18 -8.45
CA VAL A 63 -8.73 5.83 -9.88
C VAL A 63 -7.80 4.66 -10.15
N LEU A 64 -6.59 4.68 -9.59
CA LEU A 64 -5.62 3.60 -9.76
C LEU A 64 -6.11 2.30 -9.11
N ALA A 65 -6.65 2.36 -7.89
CA ALA A 65 -7.19 1.19 -7.20
C ALA A 65 -8.37 0.56 -7.96
N PHE A 66 -9.25 1.37 -8.54
CA PHE A 66 -10.35 0.85 -9.37
C PHE A 66 -9.86 0.23 -10.68
N ALA A 67 -8.83 0.81 -11.30
CA ALA A 67 -8.21 0.22 -12.48
C ALA A 67 -7.63 -1.18 -12.19
N GLU A 68 -7.00 -1.40 -11.03
CA GLU A 68 -6.51 -2.72 -10.61
C GLU A 68 -7.65 -3.76 -10.45
N LEU A 69 -8.85 -3.30 -10.11
CA LEU A 69 -10.06 -4.13 -10.01
C LEU A 69 -10.80 -4.29 -11.34
N GLY A 70 -10.33 -3.66 -12.43
CA GLY A 70 -11.03 -3.62 -13.72
C GLY A 70 -12.32 -2.81 -13.70
N ILE A 71 -12.50 -1.93 -12.71
CA ILE A 71 -13.67 -1.07 -12.56
C ILE A 71 -13.41 0.23 -13.32
N SER A 72 -14.25 0.54 -14.32
CA SER A 72 -14.16 1.81 -15.03
C SER A 72 -14.67 2.95 -14.16
N THR A 73 -13.86 4.00 -14.02
CA THR A 73 -14.21 5.21 -13.29
C THR A 73 -15.12 6.16 -14.07
N ASP A 74 -15.34 5.91 -15.37
CA ASP A 74 -16.29 6.68 -16.20
C ASP A 74 -17.75 6.44 -15.80
N THR A 75 -17.99 5.46 -14.94
CA THR A 75 -19.31 4.99 -14.49
C THR A 75 -19.65 5.36 -13.04
N LEU A 76 -18.80 6.12 -12.35
CA LEU A 76 -18.98 6.57 -10.96
C LEU A 76 -19.30 8.06 -10.89
#